data_AF-A0AAV0GBJ5-F1
#
_entry.id   AF-A0AAV0GBJ5-F1
#
_cell.length_a   1.000
_cell.length_b   1.000
_cell.length_c   1.000
_cell.angle_alpha   90.00
_cell.angle_beta   90.00
_cell.angle_gamma   90.00
#
_symmetry.space_group_name_H-M   'P 1'
#
loop_
_entity.id
_entity.type
_entity.pdbx_description
1 polymer ?
#
loop_
_entity_poly.entity_id
_entity_poly.type
_entity_poly.pdbx_seq_one_letter_code
_entity_poly.pdbx_strand_id
1 'polypeptide(L)'
;MRSNPTVLNNIISILTNNFHGPWRSYMHADADQRNRWWKLFQRKYEWDICFNTKMKKKFKSRVSEWLSKNIGRAGRENKKPDWIGDGDWKVL
;
A
#
# COMPACT_ATOMS: atom_id res chain seq x y z
N MET A 1 -3.91 -13.28 -15.02
CA MET A 1 -4.86 -12.20 -14.66
C MET A 1 -4.14 -10.86 -14.76
N ARG A 2 -4.36 -10.10 -15.85
CA ARG A 2 -3.87 -8.72 -15.98
C ARG A 2 -4.57 -7.87 -14.92
N SER A 3 -3.81 -7.09 -14.14
CA SER A 3 -4.38 -6.14 -13.19
C SER A 3 -5.26 -5.14 -13.93
N ASN A 4 -6.49 -4.91 -13.48
CA ASN A 4 -7.25 -3.77 -13.99
C ASN A 4 -6.53 -2.48 -13.52
N PRO A 5 -6.02 -1.64 -14.43
CA PRO A 5 -5.21 -0.47 -14.08
C PRO A 5 -5.94 0.50 -13.14
N THR A 6 -7.27 0.60 -13.25
CA THR A 6 -8.10 1.43 -12.37
C THR A 6 -8.05 0.95 -10.91
N VAL A 7 -8.04 -0.37 -10.69
CA VAL A 7 -7.99 -0.93 -9.34
C VAL A 7 -6.65 -0.69 -8.70
N LEU A 8 -5.56 -0.89 -9.45
CA LEU A 8 -4.22 -0.62 -8.95
C LEU A 8 -4.02 0.86 -8.63
N ASN A 9 -4.46 1.77 -9.51
CA ASN A 9 -4.36 3.22 -9.26
C ASN A 9 -5.12 3.64 -8.00
N ASN A 10 -6.29 3.05 -7.75
CA ASN A 10 -7.04 3.29 -6.53
C ASN A 10 -6.33 2.77 -5.28
N ILE A 11 -5.70 1.59 -5.35
CA ILE A 11 -4.87 1.08 -4.25
C ILE A 11 -3.70 2.04 -4.00
N ILE A 12 -3.00 2.47 -5.05
CA ILE A 12 -1.88 3.41 -4.95
C ILE A 12 -2.33 4.70 -4.26
N SER A 13 -3.44 5.29 -4.70
CA SER A 13 -3.99 6.52 -4.09
C SER A 13 -4.33 6.33 -2.61
N ILE A 14 -4.90 5.19 -2.22
CA ILE A 14 -5.16 4.87 -0.80
C ILE A 14 -3.85 4.85 -0.02
N LEU A 15 -2.81 4.21 -0.56
CA LEU A 15 -1.50 4.11 0.09
C LEU A 15 -0.85 5.48 0.23
N THR A 16 -0.64 6.19 -0.88
CA THR A 16 0.11 7.46 -0.89
C THR A 16 -0.55 8.54 -0.05
N ASN A 17 -1.88 8.60 -0.04
CA ASN A 17 -2.61 9.61 0.73
C ASN A 17 -2.71 9.29 2.23
N ASN A 18 -2.38 8.05 2.62
CA ASN A 18 -2.47 7.60 4.01
C ASN A 18 -1.17 6.93 4.46
N PHE A 19 -0.03 7.30 3.87
CA PHE A 19 1.26 6.75 4.23
C PHE A 19 1.85 7.58 5.37
N HIS A 20 1.63 7.13 6.61
CA HIS A 20 2.11 7.82 7.81
C HIS A 20 3.09 6.90 8.54
N GLY A 21 4.39 7.17 8.44
CA GLY A 21 5.43 6.38 9.09
C GLY A 21 6.45 5.75 8.13
N PRO A 22 7.59 5.27 8.66
CA PRO A 22 8.72 4.80 7.88
C PRO A 22 8.60 3.34 7.45
N TRP A 23 7.54 3.01 6.70
CA TRP A 23 7.21 1.63 6.38
C TRP A 23 7.95 1.12 5.14
N ARG A 24 9.06 0.41 5.32
CA ARG A 24 9.83 -0.20 4.20
C ARG A 24 9.03 -1.23 3.39
N SER A 25 7.99 -1.82 3.98
CA SER A 25 7.11 -2.79 3.33
C SER A 25 5.74 -2.83 4.00
N TYR A 26 4.76 -3.47 3.36
CA TYR A 26 3.45 -3.70 3.97
C TYR A 26 3.53 -4.43 5.33
N MET A 27 4.47 -5.37 5.48
CA MET A 27 4.61 -6.13 6.73
C MET A 27 5.30 -5.35 7.84
N HIS A 28 6.12 -4.34 7.49
CA HIS A 28 6.73 -3.43 8.46
C HIS A 28 5.74 -2.38 9.00
N ALA A 29 4.74 -1.99 8.21
CA ALA A 29 3.65 -1.16 8.69
C ALA A 29 2.94 -1.88 9.86
N ASP A 30 2.59 -1.15 10.90
CA ASP A 30 1.89 -1.72 12.06
C ASP A 30 0.49 -2.28 11.71
N ALA A 31 -0.12 -2.97 12.65
CA ALA A 31 -1.43 -3.59 12.44
C ALA A 31 -2.54 -2.58 12.13
N ASP A 32 -2.49 -1.41 12.75
CA ASP A 32 -3.51 -0.37 12.62
C ASP A 32 -3.44 0.29 11.25
N GLN A 33 -2.25 0.59 10.77
CA GLN A 33 -2.00 1.14 9.45
C GLN A 33 -2.39 0.16 8.34
N ARG A 34 -2.03 -1.12 8.47
CA ARG A 34 -2.49 -2.18 7.55
C ARG A 34 -4.01 -2.30 7.53
N ASN A 35 -4.65 -2.25 8.70
CA ASN A 35 -6.10 -2.29 8.82
C ASN A 35 -6.77 -1.04 8.22
N ARG A 36 -6.17 0.15 8.38
CA ARG A 36 -6.67 1.40 7.78
C ARG A 36 -6.68 1.32 6.26
N TRP A 37 -5.58 0.92 5.64
CA TRP A 37 -5.52 0.74 4.19
C TRP A 37 -6.56 -0.27 3.70
N TRP A 38 -6.73 -1.38 4.42
CA TRP A 38 -7.73 -2.39 4.09
C TRP A 38 -9.17 -1.84 4.18
N LYS A 39 -9.52 -1.13 5.27
CA LYS A 39 -10.84 -0.52 5.44
C LYS A 39 -11.14 0.52 4.34
N LEU A 40 -10.16 1.33 3.97
CA LEU A 40 -10.32 2.31 2.87
C LEU A 40 -10.56 1.61 1.53
N PHE A 41 -9.91 0.49 1.29
CA PHE A 41 -10.16 -0.33 0.09
C PHE A 41 -11.58 -0.94 0.12
N GLN A 42 -12.01 -1.49 1.26
CA GLN A 42 -13.38 -2.03 1.43
C GLN A 42 -14.48 -0.97 1.25
N ARG A 43 -14.23 0.30 1.61
CA ARG A 43 -15.19 1.38 1.38
C ARG A 43 -15.40 1.70 -0.10
N LYS A 44 -14.47 1.31 -0.97
CA LYS A 44 -14.50 1.63 -2.40
C LYS A 44 -14.95 0.46 -3.28
N TYR A 45 -14.90 -0.75 -2.76
CA TYR A 45 -15.20 -1.96 -3.51
C TYR A 45 -16.00 -2.92 -2.65
N GLU A 46 -17.07 -3.43 -3.24
CA GLU A 46 -17.95 -4.40 -2.61
C GLU A 46 -17.71 -5.80 -3.21
N TRP A 47 -17.92 -6.81 -2.38
CA TRP A 47 -17.86 -8.22 -2.75
C TRP A 47 -18.61 -9.05 -1.69
N ASP A 48 -19.04 -10.26 -2.07
CA ASP A 48 -19.65 -11.18 -1.11
C ASP A 48 -18.68 -11.57 0.00
N ILE A 49 -19.18 -11.65 1.23
CA ILE A 49 -18.37 -11.94 2.42
C ILE A 49 -17.57 -13.24 2.31
N CYS A 50 -18.06 -14.22 1.54
CA CYS A 50 -17.35 -15.46 1.26
C CYS A 50 -16.00 -15.25 0.53
N PHE A 51 -15.84 -14.14 -0.19
CA PHE A 51 -14.59 -13.76 -0.85
C PHE A 51 -13.70 -12.86 0.00
N ASN A 52 -14.10 -12.45 1.21
CA ASN A 52 -13.37 -11.46 2.01
C ASN A 52 -11.91 -11.86 2.26
N THR A 53 -11.65 -13.12 2.63
CA THR A 53 -10.30 -13.65 2.84
C THR A 53 -9.47 -13.62 1.55
N LYS A 54 -10.09 -13.99 0.41
CA LYS A 54 -9.45 -13.97 -0.90
C LYS A 54 -9.11 -12.54 -1.34
N MET A 55 -10.01 -11.60 -1.11
CA MET A 55 -9.81 -10.18 -1.43
C MET A 55 -8.74 -9.55 -0.55
N LYS A 56 -8.73 -9.84 0.75
CA LYS A 56 -7.68 -9.37 1.67
C LYS A 56 -6.31 -9.90 1.27
N LYS A 57 -6.21 -11.18 0.88
CA LYS A 57 -4.96 -11.77 0.37
C LYS A 57 -4.48 -11.09 -0.90
N LYS A 58 -5.37 -10.89 -1.88
CA LYS A 58 -5.04 -10.20 -3.14
C LYS A 58 -4.60 -8.76 -2.90
N PHE A 59 -5.32 -8.02 -2.06
CA PHE A 59 -4.98 -6.66 -1.68
C PHE A 59 -3.58 -6.59 -1.05
N LYS A 60 -3.32 -7.42 -0.04
CA LYS A 60 -2.00 -7.53 0.60
C LYS A 60 -0.91 -7.77 -0.43
N SER A 61 -1.06 -8.77 -1.32
CA SER A 61 -0.04 -9.07 -2.32
C SER A 61 0.26 -7.88 -3.22
N ARG A 62 -0.77 -7.15 -3.68
CA ARG A 62 -0.60 -5.98 -4.56
C ARG A 62 0.09 -4.82 -3.85
N VAL A 63 -0.33 -4.53 -2.63
CA VAL A 63 0.26 -3.45 -1.83
C VAL A 63 1.72 -3.77 -1.51
N SER A 64 2.02 -4.99 -1.07
CA SER A 64 3.40 -5.42 -0.79
C SER A 64 4.30 -5.29 -2.02
N GLU A 65 3.84 -5.80 -3.18
CA GLU A 65 4.59 -5.74 -4.43
C GLU A 65 4.89 -4.28 -4.83
N TRP A 66 3.87 -3.41 -4.79
CA TRP A 66 4.02 -2.02 -5.17
C TRP A 66 4.92 -1.24 -4.21
N LEU A 67 4.74 -1.40 -2.88
CA LEU A 67 5.54 -0.70 -1.87
C LEU A 67 7.01 -1.09 -1.97
N SER A 68 7.31 -2.39 -1.94
CA SER A 68 8.71 -2.87 -1.99
C SER A 68 9.41 -2.41 -3.27
N LYS A 69 8.70 -2.42 -4.40
CA LYS A 69 9.24 -1.94 -5.68
C LYS A 69 9.53 -0.44 -5.66
N ASN A 70 8.60 0.38 -5.15
CA ASN A 70 8.75 1.83 -5.18
C ASN A 70 9.75 2.34 -4.13
N ILE A 71 9.71 1.82 -2.90
CA ILE A 71 10.68 2.17 -1.86
C ILE A 71 12.07 1.67 -2.24
N GLY A 72 12.19 0.43 -2.73
CA GLY A 72 13.46 -0.11 -3.19
C GLY A 72 14.04 0.68 -4.37
N ARG A 73 13.21 1.15 -5.29
CA ARG A 73 13.65 2.05 -6.38
C ARG A 73 14.09 3.41 -5.83
N ALA A 74 13.29 4.03 -4.97
CA ALA A 74 13.59 5.31 -4.34
C ALA A 74 14.93 5.28 -3.59
N GLY A 75 15.21 4.21 -2.85
CA GLY A 75 16.48 4.02 -2.16
C GLY A 75 17.67 3.91 -3.12
N ARG A 76 17.53 3.15 -4.22
CA ARG A 76 18.60 3.04 -5.25
C ARG A 76 18.87 4.35 -5.97
N GLU A 77 17.82 5.14 -6.23
CA GLU A 77 17.92 6.44 -6.90
C GLU A 77 18.25 7.58 -5.92
N ASN A 78 18.36 7.28 -4.62
CA ASN A 78 18.46 8.25 -3.54
C ASN A 78 17.44 9.40 -3.64
N LYS A 79 16.25 9.08 -4.14
CA LYS A 79 15.18 10.03 -4.42
C LYS A 79 13.97 9.70 -3.55
N LYS A 80 13.74 10.53 -2.54
CA LYS A 80 12.56 10.43 -1.67
C LYS A 80 11.28 10.54 -2.50
N PRO A 81 10.30 9.64 -2.33
CA PRO A 81 8.98 9.81 -2.91
C PRO A 81 8.19 10.94 -2.24
N ASP A 82 7.44 11.71 -3.03
CA ASP A 82 6.68 12.87 -2.54
C ASP A 82 5.62 12.51 -1.48
N TRP A 83 5.14 11.26 -1.48
CA TRP A 83 4.15 10.75 -0.55
C TRP A 83 4.73 10.23 0.78
N ILE A 84 6.05 10.34 0.98
CA ILE A 84 6.72 10.03 2.25
C ILE A 84 7.15 11.37 2.89
N GLY A 85 6.78 11.57 4.16
CA GLY A 85 7.24 12.72 4.93
C GLY A 85 8.76 12.72 5.11
N ASP A 86 9.38 13.90 5.18
CA ASP A 86 10.85 14.02 5.27
C ASP A 86 11.42 13.33 6.51
N GLY A 87 10.71 13.39 7.64
CA GLY A 87 11.09 12.69 8.87
C GLY A 87 11.09 11.17 8.71
N ASP A 88 10.02 10.64 8.11
CA ASP A 88 9.88 9.20 7.86
C ASP A 88 10.92 8.70 6.86
N TRP A 89 11.26 9.50 5.84
CA TRP A 89 12.29 9.13 4.86
C TRP A 89 13.70 9.03 5.46
N LYS A 90 14.05 9.93 6.39
CA LYS A 90 15.38 9.93 7.02
C LYS A 90 15.65 8.67 7.85
N VAL A 91 14.60 8.00 8.32
CA VAL A 91 14.70 6.78 9.14
C VAL A 91 14.33 5.51 8.34
N LEU A 92 14.02 5.67 7.04
CA LEU A 92 13.69 4.61 6.08
C LEU A 92 14.92 3.98 5.40
#